data_AF-A0A7S2U1P9-F1
#
_entry.id   AF-A0A7S2U1P9-F1
#
_cell.length_a   1.000
_cell.length_b   1.000
_cell.length_c   1.000
_cell.angle_alpha   90.00
_cell.angle_beta   90.00
_cell.angle_gamma   90.00
#
_symmetry.space_group_name_H-M   'P 1'
#
loop_
_entity.id
_entity.type
_entity.pdbx_description
1 polymer ?
#
loop_
_entity_poly.entity_id
_entity_poly.type
_entity_poly.pdbx_seq_one_letter_code
_entity_poly.pdbx_strand_id
1 'polypeptide(L)'
;EALTLALTEILWRAGSESRCSIVISRGLPLGSVHDFKSKADASNFMRRNLHLFQDPKGIGVCLFVYSLLISRGLESVSKDMDKASNSLIVNYGYCSQELVNLCL
;
A
#
# COMPACT_ATOMS: atom_id res chain seq x y z
N GLU A 1 -0.39 1.19 -18.01
CA GLU A 1 -1.32 2.23 -17.50
C GLU A 1 -2.35 1.70 -16.51
N ALA A 2 -3.07 0.61 -16.82
CA ALA A 2 -4.11 0.08 -15.92
C ALA A 2 -3.62 -0.24 -14.49
N LEU A 3 -2.45 -0.86 -14.34
CA LEU A 3 -1.88 -1.18 -13.02
C LEU A 3 -1.61 0.07 -12.18
N THR A 4 -1.00 1.11 -12.76
CA THR A 4 -0.75 2.37 -12.06
C THR A 4 -2.05 2.96 -11.52
N LEU A 5 -3.09 3.00 -12.35
CA LEU A 5 -4.40 3.53 -11.95
C LEU A 5 -5.01 2.68 -10.83
N ALA A 6 -4.96 1.35 -10.95
CA ALA A 6 -5.49 0.45 -9.92
C ALA A 6 -4.77 0.60 -8.57
N LEU A 7 -3.44 0.62 -8.56
CA LEU A 7 -2.66 0.80 -7.33
C LEU A 7 -2.92 2.16 -6.69
N THR A 8 -2.95 3.22 -7.50
CA THR A 8 -3.27 4.57 -7.00
C THR A 8 -4.70 4.66 -6.49
N GLU A 9 -5.67 4.05 -7.18
CA GLU A 9 -7.07 4.02 -6.74
C GLU A 9 -7.21 3.41 -5.35
N ILE A 10 -6.63 2.24 -5.15
CA ILE A 10 -6.70 1.52 -3.87
C ILE A 10 -6.04 2.33 -2.75
N LEU A 11 -4.84 2.89 -3.00
CA LEU A 11 -4.16 3.73 -2.01
C LEU A 11 -4.94 5.01 -1.68
N TRP A 12 -5.59 5.60 -2.68
CA TRP A 12 -6.40 6.80 -2.50
C TRP A 12 -7.64 6.52 -1.63
N ARG A 13 -8.31 5.39 -1.85
CA ARG A 13 -9.43 4.94 -1.02
C ARG A 13 -8.98 4.62 0.41
N ALA A 14 -7.82 3.99 0.57
CA ALA A 14 -7.27 3.69 1.89
C ALA A 14 -7.07 4.95 2.75
N GLY A 15 -6.74 6.10 2.15
CA GLY A 15 -6.69 7.39 2.84
C GLY A 15 -7.99 8.22 2.75
N SER A 16 -9.13 7.53 2.69
CA SER A 16 -10.48 8.11 2.70
C SER A 16 -10.71 9.14 1.59
N GLU A 17 -10.19 8.85 0.40
CA GLU A 17 -10.28 9.69 -0.81
C GLU A 17 -9.72 11.12 -0.68
N SER A 18 -8.91 11.37 0.35
CA SER A 18 -8.38 12.70 0.67
C SER A 18 -6.85 12.78 0.63
N ARG A 19 -6.18 11.66 0.91
CA ARG A 19 -4.73 11.54 0.88
C ARG A 19 -4.30 10.12 0.54
N CYS A 20 -3.04 9.93 0.20
CA CYS A 20 -2.41 8.62 0.23
C CYS A 20 -0.90 8.76 0.47
N SER A 21 -0.27 7.66 0.88
CA SER A 21 1.17 7.56 1.09
C SER A 21 1.72 6.48 0.16
N ILE A 22 2.83 6.75 -0.51
CA ILE A 22 3.53 5.78 -1.37
C ILE A 22 4.92 5.54 -0.79
N VAL A 23 5.20 4.28 -0.44
CA VAL A 23 6.50 3.83 0.03
C VAL A 23 7.32 3.37 -1.16
N ILE A 24 8.53 3.92 -1.30
CA ILE A 24 9.50 3.46 -2.30
C ILE A 24 10.77 3.02 -1.60
N SER A 25 11.33 1.89 -2.01
CA SER A 25 12.67 1.48 -1.59
C SER A 25 13.48 0.98 -2.76
N ARG A 26 14.79 1.22 -2.70
CA ARG A 26 15.80 0.66 -3.61
C ARG A 26 16.72 -0.35 -2.92
N GLY A 27 16.41 -0.74 -1.67
CA GLY A 27 17.19 -1.66 -0.83
C GLY A 27 16.65 -1.76 0.61
N LEU A 28 17.42 -2.35 1.53
CA LEU A 28 17.19 -2.24 2.98
C LEU A 28 18.12 -1.15 3.55
N PRO A 29 17.69 -0.34 4.56
CA PRO A 29 16.47 -0.47 5.36
C PRO A 29 15.25 0.28 4.79
N LEU A 30 14.11 0.22 5.52
CA LEU A 30 12.77 0.74 5.19
C LEU A 30 12.80 1.99 4.28
N GLY A 31 12.11 1.88 3.15
CA GLY A 31 12.06 2.91 2.12
C GLY A 31 11.52 4.26 2.56
N SER A 32 11.65 5.27 1.71
CA SER A 32 11.10 6.61 1.94
C SER A 32 9.58 6.62 1.73
N VAL A 33 8.87 7.30 2.63
CA VAL A 33 7.43 7.55 2.54
C VAL A 33 7.18 8.88 1.84
N HIS A 34 6.27 8.89 0.86
CA HIS A 34 5.86 10.09 0.14
C HIS A 34 4.36 10.29 0.28
N ASP A 35 3.95 11.40 0.88
CA ASP A 35 2.54 11.74 1.08
C ASP A 35 1.98 12.61 -0.04
N PHE A 36 0.73 12.34 -0.42
CA PHE A 36 0.02 13.05 -1.47
C PHE A 36 -1.36 13.47 -1.00
N LYS A 37 -1.75 14.71 -1.31
CA LYS A 37 -3.11 15.24 -1.15
C LYS A 37 -3.83 15.42 -2.50
N SER A 38 -3.23 14.91 -3.57
CA SER A 38 -3.75 14.97 -4.94
C SER A 38 -3.60 13.59 -5.58
N LYS A 39 -4.73 13.03 -6.02
CA LYS A 39 -4.75 11.71 -6.69
C LYS A 39 -3.97 11.72 -8.00
N ALA A 40 -4.00 12.85 -8.72
CA ALA A 40 -3.24 13.02 -9.94
C ALA A 40 -1.73 12.99 -9.68
N ASP A 41 -1.26 13.66 -8.63
CA ASP A 41 0.16 13.67 -8.26
C ASP A 41 0.62 12.30 -7.76
N ALA A 42 -0.21 11.62 -6.97
CA ALA A 42 0.02 10.24 -6.56
C ALA A 42 0.11 9.28 -7.76
N SER A 43 -0.79 9.43 -8.74
CA SER A 43 -0.79 8.63 -9.98
C SER A 43 0.47 8.86 -10.81
N ASN A 44 0.87 10.12 -10.97
CA ASN A 44 2.10 10.49 -11.66
C ASN A 44 3.34 9.95 -10.95
N PHE A 45 3.37 10.00 -9.62
CA PHE A 45 4.47 9.45 -8.83
C PHE A 45 4.53 7.92 -8.92
N MET A 46 3.39 7.23 -8.79
CA MET A 46 3.28 5.79 -8.96
C MET A 46 3.73 5.38 -10.37
N ARG A 47 3.32 6.11 -11.41
CA ARG A 47 3.72 5.85 -12.81
C ARG A 47 5.23 5.89 -12.97
N ARG A 48 5.90 6.92 -12.43
CA ARG A 48 7.36 7.08 -12.51
C ARG A 48 8.12 5.97 -11.77
N ASN A 49 7.56 5.47 -10.67
CA ASN A 49 8.20 4.50 -9.80
C ASN A 49 7.66 3.07 -9.96
N LEU A 50 6.78 2.81 -10.95
CA LEU A 50 6.09 1.54 -11.10
C LEU A 50 7.05 0.35 -11.21
N HIS A 51 8.22 0.56 -11.82
CA HIS A 51 9.27 -0.45 -11.95
C HIS A 51 9.71 -1.03 -10.60
N LEU A 52 9.69 -0.25 -9.51
CA LEU A 52 10.03 -0.74 -8.16
C LEU A 52 8.97 -1.70 -7.59
N PHE A 53 7.73 -1.59 -8.06
CA PHE A 53 6.62 -2.46 -7.66
C PHE A 53 6.52 -3.72 -8.53
N GLN A 54 7.16 -3.73 -9.70
CA GLN A 54 7.09 -4.81 -10.68
C GLN A 54 8.39 -5.61 -10.81
N ASP A 55 9.46 -5.23 -10.11
CA ASP A 55 10.72 -5.98 -10.13
C ASP A 55 10.49 -7.42 -9.63
N PRO A 56 10.73 -8.46 -10.46
CA PRO A 56 10.54 -9.86 -10.07
C PRO A 56 11.41 -10.31 -8.89
N LYS A 57 12.54 -9.63 -8.65
CA LYS A 57 13.43 -9.89 -7.50
C LYS A 57 13.24 -8.87 -6.38
N GLY A 58 12.32 -7.93 -6.56
CA GLY A 58 12.04 -6.85 -5.63
C GLY A 58 11.01 -7.23 -4.57
N ILE A 59 10.69 -6.23 -3.75
CA ILE A 59 9.74 -6.33 -2.64
C ILE A 59 8.46 -5.52 -2.93
N GLY A 60 8.03 -5.49 -4.19
CA GLY A 60 6.95 -4.62 -4.67
C GLY A 60 5.63 -4.79 -3.91
N VAL A 61 5.27 -6.03 -3.58
CA VAL A 61 4.09 -6.32 -2.75
C VAL A 61 4.25 -5.73 -1.35
N CYS A 62 5.42 -5.88 -0.72
CA CYS A 62 5.67 -5.28 0.60
C CYS A 62 5.58 -3.75 0.54
N LEU A 63 6.18 -3.12 -0.49
CA LEU A 63 6.07 -1.66 -0.68
C LEU A 63 4.62 -1.21 -0.78
N PHE A 64 3.79 -1.94 -1.52
CA PHE A 64 2.37 -1.65 -1.65
C PHE A 64 1.61 -1.82 -0.32
N VAL A 65 1.85 -2.92 0.41
CA VAL A 65 1.22 -3.16 1.71
C VAL A 65 1.60 -2.08 2.73
N TYR A 66 2.87 -1.69 2.81
CA TYR A 66 3.29 -0.59 3.68
C TYR A 66 2.64 0.74 3.27
N SER A 67 2.51 1.00 1.96
CA SER A 67 1.80 2.17 1.44
C SER A 67 0.34 2.19 1.90
N LEU A 68 -0.34 1.05 1.90
CA LEU A 68 -1.72 0.93 2.40
C LEU A 68 -1.83 1.22 3.90
N LEU A 69 -0.97 0.59 4.69
CA LEU A 69 -0.97 0.74 6.15
C LEU A 69 -0.76 2.21 6.57
N ILE A 70 0.16 2.91 5.92
CA ILE A 70 0.45 4.32 6.22
C ILE A 70 -0.67 5.24 5.70
N SER A 71 -1.26 4.93 4.53
CA SER A 71 -2.39 5.70 3.98
C SER A 71 -3.61 5.64 4.90
N ARG A 72 -3.92 4.45 5.43
CA ARG A 72 -5.07 4.22 6.31
C ARG A 72 -4.82 4.65 7.76
N GLY A 73 -3.58 4.53 8.22
CA GLY A 73 -3.15 4.82 9.58
C GLY A 73 -3.34 3.62 10.51
N LEU A 74 -2.35 3.35 11.35
CA LEU A 74 -2.30 2.11 12.16
C LEU A 74 -3.50 1.95 13.09
N GLU A 75 -3.99 3.03 13.68
CA GLU A 75 -5.19 2.98 14.53
C GLU A 75 -6.44 2.56 13.76
N SER A 76 -6.63 3.07 12.54
CA SER A 76 -7.73 2.70 11.67
C SER A 76 -7.61 1.23 11.28
N VAL A 77 -6.41 0.81 10.86
CA VAL A 77 -6.12 -0.60 10.51
C VAL A 77 -6.49 -1.54 11.65
N SER A 78 -6.11 -1.23 12.89
CA SER A 78 -6.46 -2.06 14.05
C SER A 78 -7.98 -2.12 14.31
N LYS A 79 -8.74 -1.07 13.95
CA LYS A 79 -10.20 -1.04 14.05
C LYS A 79 -10.89 -1.83 12.93
N ASP A 80 -10.24 -1.96 11.77
CA ASP A 80 -10.75 -2.73 10.63
C ASP A 80 -10.57 -4.24 10.80
N MET A 81 -9.75 -4.66 11.77
CA MET A 81 -9.48 -6.07 12.03
C MET A 81 -10.47 -6.64 13.05
N ASP A 82 -11.02 -7.82 12.76
CA ASP A 82 -11.90 -8.55 13.69
C ASP A 82 -11.23 -8.78 15.05
N LYS A 83 -9.91 -9.00 15.03
CA LYS A 83 -9.03 -8.97 16.20
C LYS A 83 -7.73 -8.28 15.82
N ALA A 84 -7.31 -7.29 16.60
CA ALA A 84 -6.05 -6.56 16.36
C ALA A 84 -4.80 -7.45 16.37
N SER A 85 -4.89 -8.68 16.92
CA SER A 85 -3.82 -9.67 16.92
C SER A 85 -3.74 -10.52 15.64
N ASN A 86 -4.68 -10.38 14.69
CA ASN A 86 -4.66 -11.17 13.47
C ASN A 86 -3.44 -10.78 12.61
N SER A 87 -2.89 -11.74 11.88
CA SER A 87 -1.78 -11.47 10.95
C SER A 87 -2.33 -11.17 9.57
N LEU A 88 -1.72 -10.20 8.87
CA LEU A 88 -2.04 -9.89 7.46
C LEU A 88 -1.66 -11.03 6.50
N ILE A 89 -0.74 -11.88 6.95
CA ILE A 89 -0.29 -13.09 6.24
C ILE A 89 -0.51 -14.28 7.17
N VAL A 90 -1.29 -15.26 6.70
CA VAL A 90 -1.59 -16.47 7.47
C VAL A 90 -0.62 -17.60 7.11
N ASN A 91 -0.85 -18.78 7.68
CA ASN A 91 -0.04 -19.96 7.43
C ASN A 91 0.18 -20.21 5.93
N TYR A 92 1.37 -20.69 5.58
CA TYR A 92 1.81 -20.94 4.20
C TYR A 92 1.92 -19.69 3.31
N GLY A 93 1.90 -18.48 3.89
CA GLY A 93 2.17 -17.24 3.15
C GLY A 93 0.95 -16.68 2.40
N TYR A 94 -0.26 -17.17 2.68
CA TYR A 94 -1.48 -16.67 2.06
C TYR A 94 -1.91 -15.32 2.66
N CYS A 95 -2.52 -14.50 1.82
CA CYS A 95 -3.18 -13.25 2.21
C CYS A 95 -4.34 -13.56 3.18
N SER A 96 -4.43 -12.81 4.28
CA SER A 96 -5.56 -12.89 5.21
C SER A 96 -6.74 -12.04 4.71
N GLN A 97 -7.93 -12.25 5.29
CA GLN A 97 -9.09 -11.42 4.96
C GLN A 97 -8.88 -9.95 5.36
N GLU A 98 -8.14 -9.71 6.45
CA GLU A 98 -7.77 -8.38 6.90
C GLU A 98 -6.92 -7.65 5.84
N LEU A 99 -5.99 -8.35 5.20
CA LEU A 99 -5.21 -7.76 4.11
C LEU A 99 -6.07 -7.47 2.87
N VAL A 100 -7.08 -8.30 2.58
CA VAL A 100 -8.07 -8.02 1.53
C VAL A 100 -8.89 -6.77 1.88
N ASN A 101 -9.37 -6.66 3.13
CA ASN A 101 -10.15 -5.50 3.60
C ASN A 101 -9.35 -4.20 3.51
N LEU A 102 -8.02 -4.24 3.67
CA LEU A 102 -7.17 -3.06 3.46
C LEU A 102 -7.13 -2.57 2.01
N CYS A 103 -7.43 -3.45 1.05
CA CYS A 103 -7.42 -3.14 -0.38
C CYS A 103 -8.80 -2.69 -0.91
N LEU A 104 -9.84 -2.70 -0.06
CA LEU A 104 -11.22 -2.35 -0.40
C LEU A 104 -11.61 -1.00 0.21
#